data_AF-A0A3N5GP55-F1
#
_entry.id   AF-A0A3N5GP55-F1
#
_cell.length_a   1.000
_cell.length_b   1.000
_cell.length_c   1.000
_cell.angle_alpha   90.00
_cell.angle_beta   90.00
_cell.angle_gamma   90.00
#
_symmetry.space_group_name_H-M   'P 1'
#
loop_
_entity.id
_entity.type
_entity.pdbx_description
1 polymer ?
#
loop_
_entity_poly.entity_id
_entity_poly.type
_entity_poly.pdbx_seq_one_letter_code
_entity_poly.pdbx_strand_id
1 'polypeptide(L)'
;LVFASNGDLYFTDQGQTGLHDPTGRVYRLSADGRLDCLLDTIPSPNGLVLNRSENVVFVAVTRANAIWIVPMTERGGVSKVGLFVQLPCPGPDGMALDEKGSIAVAHPGLGVVWLHVLAGLNLDILGFVGAVLLIGVVVNNGIVLIDYVNRLREEGHARTEALLLATERRFRPIMMTALTTICGMIPLTFGGTNRIGLSYTSFGFTLIGGMTTATLLTLLIVPVFYTFFDDAREAVGRAVRRGSYPRNRSRSSGVGNQQVSALPNQR
;
A
#
# COMPACT_ATOMS: atom_id res chain seq x y z
N LEU A 1 11.01 12.92 26.94
CA LEU A 1 12.44 13.17 27.27
C LEU A 1 13.29 12.04 26.73
N VAL A 2 14.55 12.28 26.39
CA VAL A 2 15.51 11.26 25.96
C VAL A 2 16.91 11.63 26.45
N PHE A 3 17.72 10.62 26.79
CA PHE A 3 19.12 10.80 27.17
C PHE A 3 20.02 10.49 25.98
N ALA A 4 21.01 11.35 25.75
CA ALA A 4 22.10 11.09 24.83
C ALA A 4 23.21 10.29 25.53
N SER A 5 24.06 9.64 24.72
CA SER A 5 25.18 8.81 25.18
C SER A 5 26.23 9.59 25.97
N ASN A 6 26.32 10.91 25.73
CA ASN A 6 27.20 11.83 26.46
C ASN A 6 26.65 12.25 27.84
N GLY A 7 25.45 11.80 28.23
CA GLY A 7 24.79 12.14 29.49
C GLY A 7 23.86 13.36 29.41
N ASP A 8 23.73 14.01 28.25
CA ASP A 8 22.82 15.14 28.09
C ASP A 8 21.36 14.67 28.06
N LEU A 9 20.49 15.43 28.72
CA LEU A 9 19.05 15.19 28.78
C LEU A 9 18.30 16.16 27.88
N TYR A 10 17.54 15.63 26.93
CA TYR A 10 16.68 16.41 26.04
C TYR A 10 15.23 16.24 26.47
N PHE A 11 14.50 17.33 26.61
CA PHE A 11 13.09 17.29 27.00
C PHE A 11 12.29 18.42 26.37
N THR A 12 10.98 18.18 26.27
CA THR A 12 9.99 19.13 25.77
C THR A 12 9.34 19.84 26.95
N ASP A 13 9.04 21.12 26.77
CA ASP A 13 8.11 21.87 27.61
C ASP A 13 6.90 22.26 26.77
N GLN A 14 5.80 21.54 26.99
CA GLN A 14 4.59 21.70 26.19
C GLN A 14 3.77 22.93 26.61
N GLY A 15 3.67 23.24 27.91
CA GLY A 15 2.72 24.24 28.42
C GLY A 15 1.27 24.06 27.92
N GLN A 16 0.47 25.14 27.97
CA GLN A 16 -0.84 25.22 27.29
C GLN A 16 -0.71 25.74 25.85
N THR A 17 0.24 25.15 25.12
CA THR A 17 0.60 25.65 23.80
C THR A 17 -0.35 25.17 22.71
N GLY A 18 -0.69 26.06 21.77
CA GLY A 18 -1.54 25.77 20.61
C GLY A 18 -0.97 26.29 19.29
N LEU A 19 -1.69 26.06 18.20
CA LEU A 19 -1.39 26.67 16.88
C LEU A 19 -1.51 28.20 16.90
N HIS A 20 -2.43 28.73 17.70
CA HIS A 20 -2.69 30.16 17.84
C HIS A 20 -1.73 30.86 18.81
N ASP A 21 -1.07 30.09 19.67
CA ASP A 21 -0.10 30.59 20.65
C ASP A 21 0.97 29.51 20.87
N PRO A 22 1.97 29.43 19.99
CA PRO A 22 2.95 28.35 19.99
C PRO A 22 4.06 28.57 21.02
N THR A 23 3.78 28.72 22.32
CA THR A 23 4.80 29.02 23.36
C THR A 23 5.71 27.85 23.77
N GLY A 24 5.53 26.66 23.21
CA GLY A 24 6.23 25.43 23.58
C GLY A 24 7.71 25.43 23.19
N ARG A 25 8.52 24.69 23.95
CA ARG A 25 9.99 24.72 23.85
C ARG A 25 10.61 23.33 23.90
N VAL A 26 11.84 23.24 23.40
CA VAL A 26 12.71 22.07 23.56
C VAL A 26 13.99 22.52 24.24
N TYR A 27 14.36 21.77 25.28
CA TYR A 27 15.52 22.06 26.11
C TYR A 27 16.54 20.92 26.04
N ARG A 28 17.81 21.28 26.21
CA ARG A 28 18.90 20.36 26.56
C ARG A 28 19.45 20.75 27.92
N LEU A 29 19.43 19.83 28.85
CA LEU A 29 20.19 19.90 30.08
C LEU A 29 21.47 19.10 29.89
N SER A 30 22.60 19.80 29.87
CA SER A 30 23.92 19.19 29.69
C SER A 30 24.34 18.46 30.97
N ALA A 31 25.19 17.44 30.87
CA ALA A 31 25.63 16.65 32.03
C ALA A 31 26.36 17.50 33.12
N ASP A 32 26.89 18.67 32.74
CA ASP A 32 27.52 19.66 33.63
C ASP A 32 26.51 20.57 34.36
N GLY A 33 25.21 20.38 34.13
CA GLY A 33 24.13 21.15 34.74
C GLY A 33 23.71 22.40 33.94
N ARG A 34 24.29 22.66 32.77
CA ARG A 34 23.89 23.80 31.93
C ARG A 34 22.57 23.52 31.19
N LEU A 35 21.59 24.40 31.37
CA LEU A 35 20.31 24.35 30.64
C LEU A 35 20.33 25.27 29.42
N ASP A 36 20.21 24.68 28.24
CA ASP A 36 20.13 25.39 26.97
C ASP A 36 18.72 25.24 26.35
N CYS A 37 18.13 26.36 25.93
CA CYS A 37 16.91 26.35 25.11
C CYS A 37 17.31 26.11 23.65
N LEU A 38 16.96 24.94 23.11
CA LEU A 38 17.32 24.56 21.74
C LEU A 38 16.35 25.15 20.72
N LEU A 39 15.06 25.09 21.04
CA LEU A 39 14.00 25.62 20.20
C LEU A 39 12.95 26.31 21.06
N ASP A 40 12.48 27.42 20.55
CA ASP A 40 11.29 28.11 21.01
C ASP A 40 10.20 28.06 19.94
N THR A 41 9.00 28.50 20.33
CA THR A 41 7.91 28.77 19.39
C THR A 41 7.31 27.52 18.72
N ILE A 42 7.17 26.41 19.46
CA ILE A 42 6.69 25.13 18.92
C ILE A 42 5.24 24.89 19.33
N PRO A 43 4.29 24.62 18.41
CA PRO A 43 2.90 24.35 18.77
C PRO A 43 2.72 22.94 19.38
N SER A 44 2.73 22.87 20.72
CA SER A 44 2.53 21.68 21.54
C SER A 44 3.56 20.57 21.28
N PRO A 45 4.84 20.79 21.64
CA PRO A 45 5.87 19.76 21.57
C PRO A 45 5.57 18.68 22.61
N ASN A 46 5.51 17.42 22.19
CA ASN A 46 5.19 16.31 23.09
C ASN A 46 6.37 15.33 23.19
N GLY A 47 6.47 14.40 22.24
CA GLY A 47 7.57 13.43 22.17
C GLY A 47 8.82 13.99 21.48
N LEU A 48 9.99 13.47 21.86
CA LEU A 48 11.21 13.66 21.09
C LEU A 48 12.07 12.39 21.11
N VAL A 49 12.84 12.18 20.05
CA VAL A 49 13.80 11.08 19.92
C VAL A 49 15.07 11.57 19.23
N LEU A 50 16.21 11.01 19.63
CA LEU A 50 17.48 11.23 18.96
C LEU A 50 17.69 10.19 17.86
N ASN A 51 18.36 10.58 16.79
CA ASN A 51 18.89 9.61 15.84
C ASN A 51 20.11 8.87 16.44
N ARG A 52 20.51 7.75 15.83
CA ARG A 52 21.62 6.93 16.36
C ARG A 52 22.97 7.64 16.41
N SER A 53 23.20 8.61 15.53
CA SER A 53 24.42 9.42 15.52
C SER A 53 24.35 10.63 16.46
N GLU A 54 23.23 10.81 17.17
CA GLU A 54 22.97 11.89 18.14
C GLU A 54 23.24 13.30 17.60
N ASN A 55 23.15 13.49 16.28
CA ASN A 55 23.33 14.77 15.62
C ASN A 55 21.99 15.36 15.13
N VAL A 56 20.88 14.66 15.34
CA VAL A 56 19.53 15.10 14.97
C VAL A 56 18.54 14.75 16.08
N VAL A 57 17.76 15.75 16.50
CA VAL A 57 16.57 15.54 17.34
C VAL A 57 15.33 15.54 16.45
N PHE A 58 14.48 14.53 16.59
CA PHE A 58 13.15 14.54 16.03
C PHE A 58 12.16 14.96 17.10
N VAL A 59 11.30 15.93 16.78
CA VAL A 59 10.33 16.49 17.72
C VAL A 59 8.92 16.27 17.19
N ALA A 60 8.08 15.61 17.98
CA ALA A 60 6.65 15.46 17.71
C ALA A 60 5.93 16.76 18.06
N VAL A 61 5.32 17.37 17.05
CA VAL A 61 4.59 18.63 17.15
C VAL A 61 3.09 18.30 17.01
N THR A 62 2.46 18.01 18.15
CA THR A 62 1.14 17.40 18.23
C THR A 62 0.07 18.26 17.58
N ARG A 63 0.09 19.59 17.81
CA ARG A 63 -0.93 20.48 17.22
C ARG A 63 -0.72 20.75 15.74
N ALA A 64 0.51 20.64 15.24
CA ALA A 64 0.80 20.75 13.82
C ALA A 64 0.66 19.43 13.05
N ASN A 65 0.28 18.33 13.71
CA ASN A 65 0.23 16.98 13.14
C ASN A 65 1.53 16.63 12.39
N ALA A 66 2.68 16.96 12.94
CA ALA A 66 3.94 16.86 12.24
C ALA A 66 5.07 16.37 13.14
N ILE A 67 6.09 15.78 12.52
CA ILE A 67 7.38 15.54 13.16
C ILE A 67 8.37 16.48 12.51
N TRP A 68 9.07 17.25 13.33
CA TRP A 68 10.12 18.15 12.89
C TRP A 68 11.47 17.49 13.03
N ILE A 69 12.37 17.79 12.08
CA ILE A 69 13.77 17.40 12.14
C ILE A 69 14.58 18.60 12.61
N VAL A 70 15.39 18.39 13.64
CA VAL A 70 16.18 19.43 14.30
C VAL A 70 17.66 19.01 14.26
N PRO A 71 18.39 19.36 13.19
CA PRO A 71 19.80 19.02 13.09
C PRO A 71 20.61 19.84 14.10
N MET A 72 21.54 19.19 14.78
CA MET A 72 22.45 19.80 15.74
C MET A 72 23.80 20.09 15.07
N THR A 73 24.39 21.22 15.45
CA THR A 73 25.74 21.61 15.05
C THR A 73 26.77 20.97 15.98
N GLU A 74 28.01 20.82 15.52
CA GLU A 74 29.12 20.30 16.34
C GLU A 74 29.39 21.13 17.61
N ARG A 75 28.92 22.38 17.66
CA ARG A 75 29.00 23.27 18.83
C ARG A 75 27.80 23.14 19.78
N GLY A 76 26.92 22.17 19.54
CA GLY A 76 25.74 21.92 20.36
C GLY A 76 24.60 22.93 20.14
N GLY A 77 24.67 23.81 19.15
CA GLY A 77 23.54 24.67 18.75
C GLY A 77 22.63 23.98 17.72
N VAL A 78 21.45 24.55 17.47
CA VAL A 78 20.49 24.04 16.48
C VAL A 78 20.72 24.69 15.11
N SER A 79 20.65 23.89 14.04
CA SER A 79 20.68 24.34 12.65
C SER A 79 19.27 24.62 12.11
N LYS A 80 19.09 24.76 10.80
CA LYS A 80 17.78 24.97 10.18
C LYS A 80 16.85 23.78 10.48
N VAL A 81 15.79 24.06 11.24
CA VAL A 81 14.71 23.12 11.51
C VAL A 81 13.92 22.88 10.24
N GLY A 82 13.57 21.61 9.99
CA GLY A 82 12.75 21.21 8.86
C GLY A 82 11.54 20.38 9.29
N LEU A 83 10.65 20.16 8.34
CA LEU A 83 9.59 19.17 8.44
C LEU A 83 10.14 17.79 8.08
N PHE A 84 10.09 16.83 8.99
CA PHE A 84 10.42 15.43 8.68
C PHE A 84 9.24 14.74 7.99
N VAL A 85 8.07 14.75 8.64
CA VAL A 85 6.83 14.21 8.08
C VAL A 85 5.62 15.01 8.55
N GLN A 86 4.70 15.28 7.62
CA GLN A 86 3.36 15.73 7.92
C GLN A 86 2.45 14.50 8.05
N LEU A 87 1.81 14.35 9.20
CA LEU A 87 0.94 13.21 9.50
C LEU A 87 -0.50 13.52 9.07
N PRO A 88 -1.21 12.55 8.48
CA PRO A 88 -2.60 12.72 8.07
C PRO A 88 -3.60 12.63 9.23
N CYS A 89 -3.13 12.22 10.42
CA CYS A 89 -3.94 12.01 11.60
C CYS A 89 -3.63 13.04 12.69
N PRO A 90 -4.58 13.32 13.61
CA PRO A 90 -4.34 14.22 14.73
C PRO A 90 -3.19 13.70 15.60
N GLY A 91 -2.17 14.52 15.78
CA GLY A 91 -1.16 14.41 16.83
C GLY A 91 -0.31 13.13 16.84
N PRO A 92 1.01 13.23 16.64
CA PRO A 92 1.91 12.22 17.20
C PRO A 92 1.95 12.36 18.73
N ASP A 93 1.65 11.28 19.44
CA ASP A 93 1.68 11.25 20.91
C ASP A 93 2.87 10.45 21.47
N GLY A 94 3.47 9.58 20.66
CA GLY A 94 4.67 8.84 21.02
C GLY A 94 5.57 8.59 19.82
N MET A 95 6.88 8.58 20.05
CA MET A 95 7.87 8.25 19.03
C MET A 95 8.95 7.33 19.61
N ALA A 96 9.42 6.37 18.81
CA ALA A 96 10.52 5.50 19.13
C ALA A 96 11.39 5.27 17.89
N LEU A 97 12.68 4.99 18.09
CA LEU A 97 13.60 4.65 17.01
C LEU A 97 13.82 3.13 16.95
N ASP A 98 13.75 2.54 15.77
CA ASP A 98 14.09 1.14 15.52
C ASP A 98 15.61 0.94 15.35
N GLU A 99 16.07 -0.30 15.34
CA GLU A 99 17.47 -0.68 15.15
C GLU A 99 18.07 -0.18 13.84
N LYS A 100 17.23 -0.11 12.81
CA LYS A 100 17.58 0.38 11.47
C LYS A 100 17.47 1.91 11.37
N GLY A 101 17.12 2.58 12.46
CA GLY A 101 16.93 4.03 12.57
C GLY A 101 15.57 4.54 12.11
N SER A 102 14.64 3.67 11.70
CA SER A 102 13.26 4.05 11.38
C SER A 102 12.57 4.66 12.60
N ILE A 103 11.68 5.63 12.40
CA ILE A 103 10.89 6.26 13.47
C ILE A 103 9.52 5.60 13.53
N ALA A 104 9.24 4.87 14.60
CA ALA A 104 7.91 4.43 14.95
C ALA A 104 7.15 5.56 15.62
N VAL A 105 5.95 5.88 15.12
CA VAL A 105 5.09 6.97 15.61
C VAL A 105 3.79 6.38 16.11
N ALA A 106 3.56 6.45 17.41
CA ALA A 106 2.34 5.95 18.05
C ALA A 106 1.24 7.01 18.05
N HIS A 107 0.03 6.59 17.68
CA HIS A 107 -1.21 7.37 17.78
C HIS A 107 -2.21 6.63 18.69
N PRO A 108 -2.15 6.85 20.02
CA PRO A 108 -3.06 6.27 21.02
C PRO A 108 -4.53 6.46 20.68
N GLY A 109 -4.92 7.64 20.16
CA GLY A 109 -6.31 7.95 19.80
C GLY A 109 -6.88 7.10 18.66
N LEU A 110 -6.02 6.47 17.85
CA LEU A 110 -6.41 5.58 16.74
C LEU A 110 -6.03 4.12 16.98
N GLY A 111 -5.24 3.81 18.02
CA GLY A 111 -4.72 2.47 18.27
C GLY A 111 -3.72 1.96 17.21
N VAL A 112 -3.09 2.85 16.45
CA VAL A 112 -2.17 2.52 15.34
C VAL A 112 -0.77 3.06 15.59
N VAL A 113 0.25 2.25 15.25
CA VAL A 113 1.67 2.66 15.25
C VAL A 113 2.18 2.65 13.80
N TRP A 114 2.65 3.81 13.34
CA TRP A 114 3.20 3.97 11.98
C TRP A 114 4.72 3.84 12.01
N LEU A 115 5.29 2.96 11.19
CA LEU A 115 6.74 2.84 11.04
C LEU A 115 7.21 3.67 9.84
N HIS A 116 7.90 4.78 10.10
CA HIS A 116 8.48 5.64 9.07
C HIS A 116 9.93 5.24 8.84
N VAL A 117 10.23 4.68 7.67
CA VAL A 117 11.59 4.25 7.31
C VAL A 117 12.44 5.49 7.00
N LEU A 118 13.67 5.52 7.52
CA LEU A 118 14.71 6.52 7.22
C LEU A 118 15.05 6.68 5.73
N ALA A 119 14.45 5.88 4.84
CA ALA A 119 14.63 5.91 3.38
C ALA A 119 14.01 7.15 2.70
N GLY A 120 13.54 8.14 3.47
CA GLY A 120 13.15 9.45 2.96
C GLY A 120 11.83 9.48 2.17
N LEU A 121 11.03 8.41 2.23
CA LEU A 121 9.71 8.34 1.59
C LEU A 121 8.64 8.14 2.66
N ASN A 122 8.09 9.25 3.12
CA ASN A 122 6.94 9.27 4.00
C ASN A 122 5.67 9.18 3.17
N LEU A 123 4.71 8.32 3.55
CA LEU A 123 3.37 8.31 2.98
C LEU A 123 2.60 9.53 3.49
N ASP A 124 2.76 10.64 2.78
CA ASP A 124 1.96 11.85 2.98
C ASP A 124 0.59 11.73 2.30
N ILE A 125 -0.28 12.72 2.53
CA ILE A 125 -1.63 12.77 1.94
C ILE A 125 -1.57 12.61 0.41
N LEU A 126 -0.53 13.15 -0.23
CA LEU A 126 -0.38 13.06 -1.67
C LEU A 126 0.01 11.66 -2.12
N GLY A 127 0.88 10.96 -1.39
CA GLY A 127 1.13 9.53 -1.56
C GLY A 127 -0.14 8.70 -1.44
N PHE A 128 -1.01 9.02 -0.48
CA PHE A 128 -2.32 8.36 -0.33
C PHE A 128 -3.23 8.60 -1.55
N VAL A 129 -3.32 9.83 -2.05
CA VAL A 129 -4.05 10.14 -3.28
C VAL A 129 -3.48 9.35 -4.47
N GLY A 130 -2.15 9.22 -4.56
CA GLY A 130 -1.49 8.39 -5.56
C GLY A 130 -1.88 6.92 -5.46
N ALA A 131 -1.96 6.37 -4.24
CA ALA A 131 -2.40 4.99 -4.02
C ALA A 131 -3.85 4.75 -4.46
N VAL A 132 -4.77 5.67 -4.14
CA VAL A 132 -6.17 5.57 -4.60
C VAL A 132 -6.27 5.63 -6.12
N LEU A 133 -5.52 6.52 -6.76
CA LEU A 133 -5.46 6.62 -8.22
C LEU A 133 -4.94 5.33 -8.87
N LEU A 134 -3.92 4.69 -8.28
CA LEU A 134 -3.40 3.41 -8.75
C LEU A 134 -4.45 2.32 -8.74
N ILE A 135 -5.28 2.23 -7.70
CA ILE A 135 -6.34 1.20 -7.63
C ILE A 135 -7.22 1.28 -8.89
N GLY A 136 -7.64 2.49 -9.27
CA GLY A 136 -8.47 2.70 -10.47
C GLY A 136 -7.76 2.27 -11.76
N VAL A 137 -6.51 2.71 -11.95
CA VAL A 137 -5.73 2.39 -13.16
C VAL A 137 -5.46 0.88 -13.28
N VAL A 138 -5.07 0.24 -12.18
CA VAL A 138 -4.73 -1.19 -12.15
C VAL A 138 -5.95 -2.06 -12.37
N VAL A 139 -7.06 -1.75 -11.69
CA VAL A 139 -8.33 -2.48 -11.86
C VAL A 139 -8.83 -2.33 -13.30
N ASN A 140 -8.75 -1.14 -13.89
CA ASN A 140 -9.15 -0.92 -15.28
C ASN A 140 -8.31 -1.76 -16.27
N ASN A 141 -6.98 -1.80 -16.09
CA ASN A 141 -6.11 -2.62 -16.93
C ASN A 141 -6.47 -4.12 -16.85
N GLY A 142 -6.80 -4.62 -15.65
CA GLY A 142 -7.23 -6.01 -15.46
C GLY A 142 -8.61 -6.31 -16.04
N ILE A 143 -9.61 -5.46 -15.81
CA ILE A 143 -10.98 -5.62 -16.34
C ILE A 143 -10.94 -5.70 -17.86
N VAL A 144 -10.24 -4.78 -18.53
CA VAL A 144 -10.16 -4.72 -19.99
C VAL A 144 -9.50 -5.97 -20.59
N LEU A 145 -8.52 -6.56 -19.89
CA LEU A 145 -7.89 -7.81 -20.32
C LEU A 145 -8.87 -8.99 -20.21
N ILE A 146 -9.54 -9.14 -19.06
CA ILE A 146 -10.50 -10.22 -18.81
C ILE A 146 -11.70 -10.12 -19.76
N ASP A 147 -12.23 -8.92 -19.96
CA ASP A 147 -13.33 -8.66 -20.90
C ASP A 147 -12.97 -9.11 -22.32
N TYR A 148 -11.74 -8.83 -22.74
CA TYR A 148 -11.25 -9.26 -24.05
C TYR A 148 -11.09 -10.80 -24.15
N VAL A 149 -10.63 -11.46 -23.08
CA VAL A 149 -10.58 -12.93 -23.02
C VAL A 149 -11.99 -13.52 -23.12
N ASN A 150 -12.96 -12.97 -22.38
CA ASN A 150 -14.35 -13.44 -22.40
C ASN A 150 -14.99 -13.26 -23.78
N ARG A 151 -14.73 -12.13 -24.45
CA ARG A 151 -15.20 -11.93 -25.83
C ARG A 151 -14.60 -12.96 -26.79
N LEU A 152 -13.30 -13.23 -26.72
CA LEU A 152 -12.67 -14.29 -27.54
C LEU A 152 -13.24 -15.68 -27.23
N ARG A 153 -13.59 -15.93 -25.96
CA ARG A 153 -14.27 -17.17 -25.54
C ARG A 153 -15.66 -17.30 -26.16
N GLU A 154 -16.41 -16.20 -26.26
CA GLU A 154 -17.73 -16.15 -26.91
C GLU A 154 -17.64 -16.32 -28.43
N GLU A 155 -16.56 -15.82 -29.03
CA GLU A 155 -16.23 -16.02 -30.46
C GLU A 155 -15.79 -17.46 -30.77
N GLY A 156 -15.66 -18.33 -29.76
CA GLY A 156 -15.43 -19.77 -29.91
C GLY A 156 -13.99 -20.22 -29.70
N HIS A 157 -13.06 -19.32 -29.36
CA HIS A 157 -11.66 -19.69 -29.11
C HIS A 157 -11.53 -20.57 -27.85
N ALA A 158 -10.59 -21.53 -27.91
CA ALA A 158 -10.22 -22.32 -26.75
C ALA A 158 -9.61 -21.39 -25.67
N ARG A 159 -9.83 -21.70 -24.40
CA ARG A 159 -9.39 -20.85 -23.26
C ARG A 159 -7.93 -20.40 -23.35
N THR A 160 -7.01 -21.33 -23.57
CA THR A 160 -5.57 -21.04 -23.61
C THR A 160 -5.22 -20.13 -24.79
N GLU A 161 -5.84 -20.38 -25.94
CA GLU A 161 -5.66 -19.57 -27.15
C GLU A 161 -6.20 -18.16 -26.94
N ALA A 162 -7.41 -18.03 -26.36
CA ALA A 162 -8.03 -16.76 -26.03
C ALA A 162 -7.15 -15.94 -25.06
N LEU A 163 -6.57 -16.57 -24.03
CA LEU A 163 -5.67 -15.92 -23.08
C LEU A 163 -4.38 -15.42 -23.73
N LEU A 164 -3.74 -16.24 -24.57
CA LEU A 164 -2.51 -15.87 -25.27
C LEU A 164 -2.77 -14.69 -26.22
N LEU A 165 -3.80 -14.79 -27.05
CA LEU A 165 -4.16 -13.76 -28.02
C LEU A 165 -4.59 -12.46 -27.33
N ALA A 166 -5.35 -12.55 -26.23
CA ALA A 166 -5.74 -11.39 -25.45
C ALA A 166 -4.55 -10.67 -24.83
N THR A 167 -3.65 -11.44 -24.22
CA THR A 167 -2.46 -10.90 -23.56
C THR A 167 -1.54 -10.24 -24.58
N GLU A 168 -1.30 -10.87 -25.73
CA GLU A 168 -0.48 -10.31 -26.81
C GLU A 168 -1.05 -8.98 -27.34
N ARG A 169 -2.36 -8.95 -27.62
CA ARG A 169 -3.02 -7.75 -28.15
C ARG A 169 -3.11 -6.62 -27.13
N ARG A 170 -3.22 -6.94 -25.84
CA ARG A 170 -3.33 -5.95 -24.75
C ARG A 170 -1.98 -5.53 -24.16
N PHE A 171 -0.93 -6.32 -24.38
CA PHE A 171 0.41 -6.02 -23.87
C PHE A 171 0.89 -4.63 -24.30
N ARG A 172 0.77 -4.30 -25.59
CA ARG A 172 1.21 -3.01 -26.15
C ARG A 172 0.47 -1.82 -25.51
N PRO A 173 -0.88 -1.77 -25.47
CA PRO A 173 -1.61 -0.71 -24.77
C PRO A 173 -1.28 -0.60 -23.27
N ILE A 174 -1.21 -1.73 -22.55
CA ILE A 174 -0.92 -1.73 -21.11
C ILE A 174 0.49 -1.18 -20.84
N MET A 175 1.47 -1.55 -21.68
CA MET A 175 2.82 -1.03 -21.55
C MET A 175 2.93 0.44 -21.92
N MET A 176 2.19 0.89 -22.94
CA MET A 176 2.15 2.30 -23.30
C MET A 176 1.65 3.17 -22.14
N THR A 177 0.55 2.77 -21.47
CA THR A 177 0.02 3.53 -20.33
C THR A 177 0.98 3.53 -19.15
N ALA A 178 1.53 2.37 -18.79
CA ALA A 178 2.50 2.24 -17.71
C ALA A 178 3.75 3.11 -17.94
N LEU A 179 4.35 3.01 -19.12
CA LEU A 179 5.54 3.78 -19.47
C LEU A 179 5.25 5.28 -19.51
N THR A 180 4.10 5.68 -20.06
CA THR A 180 3.72 7.11 -20.11
C THR A 180 3.57 7.68 -18.70
N THR A 181 2.88 6.98 -17.80
CA THR A 181 2.73 7.42 -16.40
C THR A 181 4.09 7.46 -15.71
N ILE A 182 4.91 6.41 -15.82
CA ILE A 182 6.24 6.36 -15.20
C ILE A 182 7.10 7.52 -15.70
N CYS A 183 7.23 7.71 -17.01
CA CYS A 183 8.01 8.79 -17.60
C CYS A 183 7.48 10.18 -17.21
N GLY A 184 6.16 10.35 -17.12
CA GLY A 184 5.55 11.61 -16.67
C GLY A 184 5.81 11.91 -15.20
N MET A 185 5.92 10.87 -14.37
CA MET A 185 6.17 11.03 -12.93
C MET A 185 7.64 11.22 -12.58
N ILE A 186 8.59 10.79 -13.42
CA ILE A 186 10.03 11.01 -13.19
C ILE A 186 10.36 12.49 -12.92
N PRO A 187 10.07 13.45 -13.82
CA PRO A 187 10.43 14.85 -13.57
C PRO A 187 9.66 15.45 -12.39
N LEU A 188 8.42 15.00 -12.15
CA LEU A 188 7.62 15.45 -11.00
C LEU A 188 8.22 14.98 -9.68
N THR A 189 8.73 13.75 -9.63
CA THR A 189 9.31 13.13 -8.43
C THR A 189 10.61 13.82 -8.03
N PHE A 190 11.45 14.15 -9.00
CA PHE A 190 12.75 14.79 -8.80
C PHE A 190 12.71 16.33 -8.89
N GLY A 191 11.53 16.93 -9.10
CA GLY A 191 11.35 18.38 -9.27
C GLY A 191 11.51 19.22 -7.99
N GLY A 192 11.72 18.59 -6.82
CA GLY A 192 11.88 19.27 -5.54
C GLY A 192 10.57 19.81 -4.95
N THR A 193 10.68 20.52 -3.83
CA THR A 193 9.54 21.18 -3.16
C THR A 193 9.10 22.42 -3.94
N ASN A 194 7.80 22.51 -4.24
CA ASN A 194 7.22 23.69 -4.87
C ASN A 194 7.29 24.92 -3.95
N ARG A 195 7.14 26.12 -4.52
CA ARG A 195 7.14 27.42 -3.80
C ARG A 195 6.15 27.53 -2.62
N ILE A 196 5.22 26.59 -2.51
CA ILE A 196 4.16 26.51 -1.49
C ILE A 196 4.52 25.47 -0.40
N GLY A 197 5.70 24.83 -0.46
CA GLY A 197 6.15 23.84 0.53
C GLY A 197 5.58 22.43 0.35
N LEU A 198 4.78 22.19 -0.69
CA LEU A 198 4.27 20.85 -1.03
C LEU A 198 5.30 20.09 -1.89
N SER A 199 5.60 18.85 -1.50
CA SER A 199 6.45 17.93 -2.24
C SER A 199 5.59 16.90 -2.98
N TYR A 200 5.81 16.74 -4.29
CA TYR A 200 5.17 15.69 -5.08
C TYR A 200 5.95 14.37 -5.11
N THR A 201 7.07 14.32 -4.40
CA THR A 201 7.99 13.17 -4.40
C THR A 201 7.28 11.88 -3.97
N SER A 202 6.51 11.90 -2.88
CA SER A 202 5.78 10.73 -2.36
C SER A 202 4.70 10.24 -3.33
N PHE A 203 3.97 11.15 -3.96
CA PHE A 203 2.98 10.84 -5.01
C PHE A 203 3.64 10.20 -6.23
N GLY A 204 4.73 10.80 -6.72
CA GLY A 204 5.46 10.32 -7.88
C GLY A 204 6.08 8.93 -7.66
N PHE A 205 6.75 8.69 -6.53
CA PHE A 205 7.29 7.37 -6.21
C PHE A 205 6.20 6.32 -6.02
N THR A 206 5.07 6.68 -5.41
CA THR A 206 3.92 5.78 -5.27
C THR A 206 3.45 5.34 -6.65
N LEU A 207 3.24 6.28 -7.58
CA LEU A 207 2.80 5.97 -8.94
C LEU A 207 3.85 5.19 -9.74
N ILE A 208 5.13 5.54 -9.67
CA ILE A 208 6.20 4.83 -10.40
C ILE A 208 6.28 3.38 -9.92
N GLY A 209 6.48 3.17 -8.61
CA GLY A 209 6.61 1.82 -8.04
C GLY A 209 5.32 1.00 -8.19
N GLY A 210 4.17 1.65 -7.98
CA GLY A 210 2.85 1.05 -8.12
C GLY A 210 2.56 0.63 -9.56
N MET A 211 2.81 1.50 -10.54
CA MET A 211 2.60 1.17 -11.96
C MET A 211 3.55 0.06 -12.43
N THR A 212 4.84 0.11 -12.06
CA THR A 212 5.79 -0.94 -12.43
C THR A 212 5.35 -2.29 -11.87
N THR A 213 5.06 -2.35 -10.57
CA THR A 213 4.67 -3.58 -9.89
C THR A 213 3.33 -4.08 -10.41
N ALA A 214 2.31 -3.23 -10.47
CA ALA A 214 0.97 -3.63 -10.86
C ALA A 214 0.87 -4.04 -12.33
N THR A 215 1.69 -3.46 -13.21
CA THR A 215 1.71 -3.88 -14.62
C THR A 215 2.28 -5.29 -14.77
N LEU A 216 3.37 -5.60 -14.05
CA LEU A 216 3.94 -6.95 -14.00
C LEU A 216 2.94 -7.95 -13.40
N LEU A 217 2.33 -7.59 -12.26
CA LEU A 217 1.31 -8.43 -11.64
C LEU A 217 0.10 -8.61 -12.56
N THR A 218 -0.39 -7.58 -13.22
CA THR A 218 -1.56 -7.69 -14.13
C THR A 218 -1.27 -8.66 -15.27
N LEU A 219 -0.12 -8.55 -15.93
CA LEU A 219 0.22 -9.40 -17.07
C LEU A 219 0.52 -10.86 -16.69
N LEU A 220 1.02 -11.12 -15.48
CA LEU A 220 1.36 -12.46 -15.03
C LEU A 220 0.24 -13.13 -14.23
N ILE A 221 -0.31 -12.41 -13.25
CA ILE A 221 -1.24 -12.96 -12.25
C ILE A 221 -2.65 -13.04 -12.81
N VAL A 222 -3.13 -12.04 -13.57
CA VAL A 222 -4.51 -12.04 -14.05
C VAL A 222 -4.82 -13.25 -14.96
N PRO A 223 -3.95 -13.63 -15.93
CA PRO A 223 -4.16 -14.84 -16.72
C PRO A 223 -4.24 -16.11 -15.87
N VAL A 224 -3.35 -16.23 -14.87
CA VAL A 224 -3.30 -17.38 -13.97
C VAL A 224 -4.57 -17.45 -13.11
N PHE A 225 -5.00 -16.35 -12.50
CA PHE A 225 -6.23 -16.34 -11.71
C PHE A 225 -7.47 -16.62 -12.56
N TYR A 226 -7.53 -16.09 -13.79
CA TYR A 226 -8.60 -16.43 -14.72
C TYR A 226 -8.69 -17.95 -14.94
N THR A 227 -7.55 -18.62 -15.12
CA THR A 227 -7.52 -20.07 -15.27
C THR A 227 -8.12 -20.81 -14.07
N PHE A 228 -7.71 -20.45 -12.86
CA PHE A 228 -8.25 -21.03 -11.63
C PHE A 228 -9.75 -20.81 -11.46
N PHE A 229 -10.25 -19.61 -11.73
CA PHE A 229 -11.68 -19.30 -11.60
C PHE A 229 -12.54 -20.05 -12.62
N ASP A 230 -12.04 -20.18 -13.85
CA ASP A 230 -12.76 -20.91 -14.89
C ASP A 230 -12.80 -22.42 -14.60
N ASP A 231 -11.70 -23.00 -14.09
CA ASP A 231 -11.68 -24.40 -13.63
C ASP A 231 -12.67 -24.65 -12.47
N ALA A 232 -12.74 -23.72 -11.51
CA ALA A 232 -13.70 -23.77 -10.41
C ALA A 232 -15.15 -23.72 -10.93
N ARG A 233 -15.43 -22.83 -11.90
CA ARG A 233 -16.75 -22.72 -12.53
C ARG A 233 -17.17 -24.01 -13.24
N GLU A 234 -16.27 -24.63 -13.99
CA GLU A 234 -16.53 -25.91 -14.66
C GLU A 234 -16.73 -27.06 -13.65
N ALA A 235 -15.97 -27.10 -12.57
CA ALA A 235 -16.13 -28.10 -11.51
C ALA A 235 -17.52 -27.99 -10.84
N VAL A 236 -17.95 -26.77 -10.52
CA VAL A 236 -19.29 -26.50 -9.97
C VAL A 236 -20.39 -26.87 -10.98
N GLY A 237 -20.25 -26.49 -12.24
CA GLY A 237 -21.21 -26.84 -13.29
C GLY A 237 -21.37 -28.35 -13.49
N ARG A 238 -20.27 -29.10 -13.40
CA ARG A 238 -20.29 -30.58 -13.44
C ARG A 238 -20.95 -31.19 -12.21
N ALA A 239 -20.73 -30.63 -11.01
CA ALA A 239 -21.38 -31.08 -9.78
C ALA A 239 -22.90 -30.86 -9.82
N VAL A 240 -23.35 -29.69 -10.30
CA VAL A 240 -24.77 -29.35 -10.43
C VAL A 240 -25.45 -30.26 -11.47
N ARG A 241 -24.86 -30.46 -12.66
CA ARG A 241 -25.42 -31.35 -13.69
C ARG A 241 -25.49 -32.82 -13.26
N ARG A 242 -24.58 -33.29 -12.40
CA ARG A 242 -24.64 -34.64 -11.81
C ARG A 242 -25.81 -34.82 -10.84
N GLY A 243 -26.29 -33.74 -10.21
CA GLY A 243 -27.46 -33.77 -9.33
C GLY A 243 -28.81 -33.78 -10.06
N SER A 244 -28.87 -33.33 -11.32
CA SER A 244 -30.12 -33.10 -12.06
C SER A 244 -30.60 -34.24 -12.97
N TYR A 245 -29.92 -35.40 -13.03
CA TYR A 245 -30.40 -36.55 -13.82
C TYR A 245 -30.99 -37.64 -12.89
N PRO A 246 -32.33 -37.85 -12.88
CA PRO A 246 -32.90 -39.02 -12.23
C PRO A 246 -32.41 -40.27 -12.97
N ARG A 247 -31.73 -41.14 -12.22
CA ARG A 247 -31.18 -42.42 -12.68
C ARG A 247 -32.32 -43.42 -12.90
N ASN A 248 -33.14 -43.25 -13.94
CA ASN A 248 -34.15 -44.25 -14.29
C ASN A 248 -33.61 -45.26 -15.31
N ARG A 249 -32.81 -46.21 -14.81
CA ARG A 249 -32.48 -47.46 -15.50
C ARG A 249 -32.51 -48.58 -14.47
N SER A 250 -33.65 -49.27 -14.38
CA SER A 250 -33.73 -50.74 -14.39
C SER A 250 -35.12 -51.22 -13.95
N ARG A 251 -35.94 -51.62 -14.93
CA ARG A 251 -36.83 -52.76 -14.79
C ARG A 251 -36.54 -53.71 -15.96
N SER A 252 -35.41 -54.40 -15.85
CA SER A 252 -35.18 -55.67 -16.53
C SER A 252 -34.70 -56.65 -15.47
N SER A 253 -35.65 -57.34 -14.86
CA SER A 253 -35.41 -58.48 -13.99
C SER A 253 -36.39 -59.54 -14.45
N GLY A 254 -35.87 -60.60 -15.05
CA GLY A 254 -36.67 -61.67 -15.62
C GLY A 254 -37.48 -62.41 -14.56
N VAL A 255 -38.65 -62.88 -14.98
CA VAL A 255 -39.31 -64.04 -14.41
C VAL A 255 -39.43 -65.04 -15.58
N GLY A 256 -38.84 -66.21 -15.40
CA GLY A 256 -38.85 -67.27 -16.41
C GLY A 256 -40.13 -68.11 -16.40
N ASN A 257 -40.18 -68.98 -17.42
CA ASN A 257 -41.02 -70.17 -17.59
C ASN A 257 -42.51 -69.97 -17.93
N GLN A 258 -42.94 -70.29 -19.16
CA GLN A 258 -43.42 -71.64 -19.55
C GLN A 258 -43.86 -71.68 -21.03
N GLN A 259 -43.86 -72.91 -21.56
CA GLN A 259 -44.21 -73.44 -22.90
C GLN A 259 -45.43 -72.78 -23.59
N VAL A 260 -45.62 -72.80 -24.93
CA VAL A 260 -46.08 -73.96 -25.74
C VAL A 260 -46.17 -73.54 -27.23
N SER A 261 -45.62 -74.41 -28.12
CA SER A 261 -46.10 -74.82 -29.46
C SER A 261 -46.37 -73.85 -30.63
N ALA A 262 -45.94 -74.33 -31.80
CA ALA A 262 -46.46 -74.14 -33.17
C ALA A 262 -45.95 -72.98 -34.04
N LEU A 263 -45.01 -73.33 -34.93
CA LEU A 263 -44.91 -72.83 -36.32
C LEU A 263 -46.25 -73.08 -37.07
N PRO A 264 -46.60 -72.42 -38.21
CA PRO A 264 -45.65 -72.00 -39.26
C PRO A 264 -45.91 -70.66 -39.99
N ASN A 265 -44.80 -70.12 -40.50
CA ASN A 265 -44.57 -69.59 -41.85
C ASN A 265 -45.81 -69.26 -42.73
N GLN A 266 -45.98 -68.00 -43.18
CA GLN A 266 -46.38 -67.65 -44.56
C GLN A 266 -46.07 -66.18 -44.90
N ARG A 267 -45.27 -66.05 -45.98
CA ARG A 267 -45.27 -65.05 -47.07
C ARG A 267 -44.95 -63.59 -46.79
#